data_AF-A0A919T4H9-F1
#
_entry.id   AF-A0A919T4H9-F1
#
_cell.length_a   1.000
_cell.length_b   1.000
_cell.length_c   1.000
_cell.angle_alpha   90.00
_cell.angle_beta   90.00
_cell.angle_gamma   90.00
#
_symmetry.space_group_name_H-M   'P 1'
#
loop_
_entity.id
_entity.type
_entity.pdbx_description
1 polymer ?
#
loop_
_entity_poly.entity_id
_entity_poly.type
_entity_poly.pdbx_seq_one_letter_code
_entity_poly.pdbx_strand_id
1 'polypeptide(L)'
;MSLANPEPWVETEVVNLVDRLRADRLPPPPERRTIRRRARASLKDVAQALGVDIMTVSRWERGKADPWPRHRAAYIRALRALAELAVELESQHAQK
;
A
#
# COMPACT_ATOMS: atom_id res chain seq x y z
N MET A 1 9.46 2.44 -48.29
CA MET A 1 9.44 1.62 -47.06
C MET A 1 10.21 2.35 -45.98
N SER A 2 9.51 3.04 -45.08
CA SER A 2 10.06 3.56 -43.82
C SER A 2 9.02 3.25 -42.76
N LEU A 3 9.38 2.38 -41.81
CA LEU A 3 8.55 2.05 -40.67
C LEU A 3 8.55 3.29 -39.77
N ALA A 4 7.38 3.87 -39.55
CA ALA A 4 7.18 4.90 -38.55
C ALA A 4 7.67 4.36 -37.20
N ASN A 5 8.84 4.82 -36.77
CA ASN A 5 9.36 4.60 -35.44
C ASN A 5 8.31 5.14 -34.46
N PRO A 6 7.68 4.31 -33.61
CA PRO A 6 6.66 4.81 -32.70
C PRO A 6 7.29 5.84 -31.76
N GLU A 7 6.62 6.99 -31.65
CA GLU A 7 7.10 8.14 -30.90
C GLU A 7 7.32 7.84 -29.40
N PRO A 8 8.37 8.40 -28.77
CA PRO A 8 8.84 8.06 -27.41
C PRO A 8 7.91 8.49 -26.25
N TRP A 9 6.73 9.05 -26.52
CA TRP A 9 5.83 9.59 -25.48
C TRP A 9 4.63 8.70 -25.12
N VAL A 10 4.50 7.49 -25.70
CA VAL A 10 3.48 6.51 -25.25
C VAL A 10 3.89 5.81 -23.94
N GLU A 11 5.19 5.70 -23.64
CA GLU A 11 5.70 4.98 -22.48
C GLU A 11 5.24 5.61 -21.15
N THR A 12 5.34 6.94 -21.03
CA THR A 12 5.04 7.65 -19.77
C THR A 12 3.58 7.58 -19.38
N GLU A 13 2.65 7.72 -20.34
CA GLU A 13 1.20 7.67 -20.03
C GLU A 13 0.75 6.26 -19.61
N VAL A 14 1.29 5.22 -20.23
CA VAL A 14 1.02 3.83 -19.87
C VAL A 14 1.59 3.51 -18.48
N VAL A 15 2.82 3.94 -18.17
CA VAL A 15 3.42 3.80 -16.85
C VAL A 15 2.57 4.49 -15.79
N ASN A 16 2.10 5.72 -16.04
CA ASN A 16 1.22 6.46 -15.13
C ASN A 16 -0.13 5.76 -14.89
N LEU A 17 -0.70 5.08 -15.89
CA LEU A 17 -1.92 4.29 -15.70
C LEU A 17 -1.64 3.05 -14.83
N VAL A 18 -0.57 2.32 -15.13
CA VAL A 18 -0.20 1.11 -14.38
C VAL A 18 0.09 1.43 -12.92
N ASP A 19 0.79 2.53 -12.64
CA ASP A 19 1.11 2.92 -11.27
C ASP A 19 -0.14 3.37 -10.49
N ARG A 20 -1.07 4.09 -11.13
CA ARG A 20 -2.38 4.40 -10.52
C ARG A 20 -3.17 3.12 -10.20
N LEU A 21 -3.23 2.17 -11.14
CA LEU A 21 -3.94 0.90 -10.96
C LEU A 21 -3.29 0.02 -9.89
N ARG A 22 -1.96 0.03 -9.76
CA ARG A 22 -1.22 -0.67 -8.70
C ARG A 22 -1.46 -0.02 -7.35
N ALA A 23 -1.43 1.32 -7.28
CA ALA A 23 -1.68 2.03 -6.05
C ALA A 23 -3.03 1.62 -5.45
N ASP A 24 -4.09 1.51 -6.26
CA ASP A 24 -5.45 1.17 -5.82
C ASP A 24 -5.67 -0.32 -5.53
N ARG A 25 -4.63 -1.15 -5.69
CA ARG A 25 -4.67 -2.54 -5.26
C ARG A 25 -4.26 -2.66 -3.80
N LEU A 26 -5.06 -3.42 -3.06
CA LEU A 26 -4.71 -3.81 -1.70
C LEU A 26 -3.52 -4.80 -1.79
N PRO A 27 -2.40 -4.56 -1.09
CA PRO A 27 -1.27 -5.48 -1.08
C PRO A 27 -1.69 -6.89 -0.61
N PRO A 28 -0.94 -7.94 -0.96
CA PRO A 28 -1.11 -9.27 -0.39
C PRO A 28 -1.13 -9.25 1.15
N PRO A 29 -1.95 -10.10 1.82
CA PRO A 29 -2.05 -10.11 3.28
C PRO A 29 -0.72 -10.07 4.07
N PRO A 30 0.31 -10.89 3.75
CA PRO A 30 1.56 -10.85 4.51
C PRO A 30 2.30 -9.51 4.38
N GLU A 31 2.20 -8.83 3.23
CA GLU A 31 2.82 -7.52 3.02
C GLU A 31 2.18 -6.44 3.89
N ARG A 32 0.85 -6.49 4.08
CA ARG A 32 0.12 -5.55 4.96
C ARG A 32 0.71 -5.54 6.37
N ARG A 33 0.98 -6.73 6.94
CA ARG A 33 1.61 -6.89 8.25
C ARG A 33 3.04 -6.36 8.26
N THR A 34 3.81 -6.64 7.20
CA THR A 34 5.21 -6.18 7.09
C THR A 34 5.27 -4.65 7.07
N ILE A 35 4.48 -4.00 6.22
CA ILE A 35 4.37 -2.54 6.14
C ILE A 35 4.08 -1.96 7.52
N ARG A 36 3.02 -2.45 8.17
CA ARG A 36 2.62 -1.98 9.51
C ARG A 36 3.74 -2.12 10.54
N ARG A 37 4.43 -3.28 10.57
CA ARG A 37 5.51 -3.53 11.53
C ARG A 37 6.74 -2.69 11.30
N ARG A 38 7.15 -2.47 10.04
CA ARG A 38 8.29 -1.60 9.71
C ARG A 38 8.01 -0.14 10.10
N ALA A 39 6.76 0.29 9.92
CA ALA A 39 6.26 1.58 10.40
C ALA A 39 6.07 1.65 11.93
N ARG A 40 6.39 0.58 12.66
CA ARG A 40 6.20 0.45 14.13
C ARG A 40 4.76 0.65 14.61
N ALA A 41 3.77 0.53 13.72
CA ALA A 41 2.37 0.65 14.06
C ALA A 41 1.82 -0.66 14.68
N SER A 42 1.03 -0.54 15.73
CA SER A 42 0.31 -1.67 16.31
C SER A 42 -0.97 -1.98 15.51
N LEU A 43 -1.56 -3.16 15.73
CA LEU A 43 -2.89 -3.45 15.18
C LEU A 43 -3.94 -2.47 15.72
N LYS A 44 -3.77 -2.00 16.97
CA LYS A 44 -4.68 -1.04 17.62
C LYS A 44 -4.67 0.31 16.92
N ASP A 45 -3.50 0.81 16.54
CA ASP A 45 -3.37 2.11 15.87
C ASP A 45 -4.11 2.10 14.53
N VAL A 46 -3.91 1.04 13.74
CA VAL A 46 -4.60 0.86 12.45
C VAL A 46 -6.10 0.67 12.63
N ALA A 47 -6.50 -0.14 13.62
CA ALA A 47 -7.91 -0.40 13.90
C ALA A 47 -8.65 0.88 14.32
N GLN A 48 -8.05 1.69 15.20
CA GLN A 48 -8.60 2.97 15.64
C GLN A 48 -8.72 3.96 14.48
N ALA A 49 -7.70 4.06 13.62
CA ALA A 49 -7.73 4.94 12.45
C ALA A 49 -8.84 4.56 11.44
N LEU A 50 -9.18 3.27 11.36
CA LEU A 50 -10.20 2.76 10.44
C LEU A 50 -11.59 2.59 11.07
N GLY A 51 -11.73 2.83 12.37
CA GLY A 51 -12.99 2.64 13.10
C GLY A 51 -13.46 1.18 13.12
N VAL A 52 -12.53 0.22 13.17
CA VAL A 52 -12.83 -1.22 13.20
C VAL A 52 -12.23 -1.90 14.42
N ASP A 53 -12.65 -3.12 14.71
CA ASP A 53 -12.06 -3.94 15.76
C ASP A 53 -10.63 -4.40 15.41
N ILE A 54 -9.75 -4.54 16.42
CA ILE A 54 -8.36 -5.01 16.27
C ILE A 54 -8.30 -6.39 15.59
N MET A 55 -9.25 -7.28 15.88
CA MET A 55 -9.35 -8.61 15.26
C MET A 55 -9.75 -8.54 13.80
N THR A 56 -10.46 -7.50 13.38
CA THR A 56 -10.77 -7.25 11.96
C THR A 56 -9.50 -6.99 11.17
N VAL A 57 -8.63 -6.09 11.64
CA VAL A 57 -7.33 -5.84 11.01
C VAL A 57 -6.46 -7.10 11.02
N SER A 58 -6.43 -7.84 12.13
CA SER A 58 -5.72 -9.12 12.21
C SER A 58 -6.21 -10.16 11.19
N ARG A 59 -7.52 -10.25 10.94
CA ARG A 59 -8.08 -11.16 9.92
C ARG A 59 -7.69 -10.72 8.51
N TRP A 60 -7.68 -9.41 8.23
CA TRP A 60 -7.24 -8.88 6.93
C TRP A 60 -5.76 -9.14 6.65
N GLU A 61 -4.89 -8.97 7.65
CA GLU A 61 -3.45 -9.25 7.50
C GLU A 61 -3.13 -10.74 7.37
N ARG A 62 -4.00 -11.62 7.88
CA ARG A 62 -3.88 -13.07 7.73
C ARG A 62 -4.59 -13.63 6.49
N GLY A 63 -5.25 -12.78 5.71
CA GLY A 63 -6.06 -13.20 4.55
C GLY A 63 -7.25 -14.07 4.94
N LYS A 64 -7.71 -14.01 6.18
CA LYS A 64 -8.89 -14.75 6.66
C LYS A 64 -10.21 -14.04 6.33
N ALA A 65 -10.13 -12.76 5.99
CA ALA A 65 -11.22 -11.96 5.48
C ALA A 65 -10.63 -10.82 4.65
N ASP A 66 -11.43 -10.23 3.77
CA ASP A 66 -11.07 -8.99 3.08
C ASP A 66 -11.90 -7.80 3.59
N PRO A 67 -11.35 -6.58 3.53
CA PRO A 67 -12.06 -5.38 3.90
C PRO A 67 -13.22 -5.12 2.93
N TRP A 68 -14.37 -4.72 3.47
CA TRP A 68 -15.50 -4.26 2.66
C TRP A 68 -15.11 -3.02 1.84
N PRO A 69 -15.77 -2.72 0.71
CA PRO A 69 -15.38 -1.65 -0.20
C PRO A 69 -15.05 -0.31 0.48
N ARG A 70 -15.88 0.13 1.43
CA ARG A 70 -15.66 1.38 2.19
C ARG A 70 -14.37 1.36 3.03
N HIS A 71 -14.05 0.24 3.67
CA HIS A 71 -12.84 0.09 4.48
C HIS A 71 -11.62 -0.22 3.61
N ARG A 72 -11.82 -0.84 2.44
CA ARG A 72 -10.73 -1.19 1.52
C ARG A 72 -9.99 0.06 1.08
N ALA A 73 -10.70 1.09 0.64
CA ALA A 73 -10.09 2.35 0.23
C ALA A 73 -9.36 3.05 1.39
N ALA A 74 -9.98 3.09 2.58
CA ALA A 74 -9.35 3.66 3.77
C ALA A 74 -8.10 2.88 4.20
N TYR A 75 -8.16 1.55 4.15
CA TYR A 75 -7.04 0.69 4.53
C TYR A 75 -5.89 0.77 3.53
N ILE A 76 -6.17 0.89 2.23
CA ILE A 76 -5.13 1.17 1.21
C ILE A 76 -4.40 2.48 1.54
N ARG A 77 -5.14 3.56 1.81
CA ARG A 77 -4.53 4.85 2.17
C ARG A 77 -3.67 4.73 3.44
N ALA A 78 -4.16 4.04 4.47
CA ALA A 78 -3.40 3.80 5.69
C ALA A 78 -2.11 3.00 5.42
N LEU A 79 -2.17 1.94 4.61
CA LEU A 79 -0.99 1.14 4.27
C LEU A 79 0.03 1.92 3.43
N ARG A 80 -0.40 2.81 2.53
CA ARG A 80 0.51 3.68 1.78
C ARG A 80 1.28 4.62 2.72
N ALA A 81 0.57 5.34 3.59
CA ALA A 81 1.19 6.24 4.56
C ALA A 81 2.15 5.51 5.52
N LEU A 82 1.78 4.30 5.96
CA LEU A 82 2.68 3.46 6.78
C LEU A 82 3.91 2.99 6.00
N ALA A 83 3.79 2.70 4.70
CA ALA A 83 4.93 2.33 3.88
C ALA A 83 5.91 3.50 3.70
N GLU A 84 5.41 4.71 3.49
CA GLU A 84 6.21 5.94 3.44
C GLU A 84 6.96 6.15 4.77
N LEU A 85 6.24 6.09 5.91
CA LEU A 85 6.85 6.21 7.23
C LEU A 85 7.90 5.10 7.50
N ALA A 86 7.65 3.88 7.03
CA ALA A 86 8.62 2.79 7.16
C ALA A 86 9.94 3.12 6.46
N VAL A 87 9.89 3.68 5.25
CA VAL A 87 11.07 4.10 4.49
C VAL A 87 11.82 5.22 5.20
N GLU A 88 11.10 6.21 5.75
CA GLU A 88 11.70 7.30 6.53
C GLU A 88 12.44 6.78 7.76
N LEU A 89 11.81 5.88 8.53
CA LEU A 89 12.40 5.26 9.72
C LEU A 89 13.63 4.41 9.36
N GLU A 90 13.60 3.66 8.26
CA GLU A 90 14.74 2.86 7.79
C GLU A 90 15.92 3.78 7.40
N SER A 91 15.63 4.90 6.71
CA SER A 91 16.64 5.88 6.30
C SER A 91 17.30 6.58 7.49
N GLN A 92 16.54 6.88 8.55
CA GLN A 92 17.06 7.47 9.78
C GLN A 92 18.03 6.55 10.54
N HIS A 93 17.82 5.23 10.51
CA HIS A 93 18.75 4.28 11.14
C HIS A 93 20.02 4.08 10.31
N ALA A 94 19.96 4.22 8.98
CA ALA A 94 21.13 4.07 8.11
C ALA A 94 22.08 5.27 8.20
N GLN A 95 21.57 6.44 8.59
CA GLN A 95 22.35 7.69 8.68
C GLN A 95 23.03 7.88 10.04
N LYS A 96 22.76 7.02 11.03
CA LYS A 96 23.27 7.08 12.40
C LYS A 96 24.28 5.97 12.64
#